data_AF-A0A354ICV8-F1
#
_entry.id   AF-A0A354ICV8-F1
#
_cell.length_a   1.000
_cell.length_b   1.000
_cell.length_c   1.000
_cell.angle_alpha   90.00
_cell.angle_beta   90.00
_cell.angle_gamma   90.00
#
_symmetry.space_group_name_H-M   'P 1'
#
loop_
_entity.id
_entity.type
_entity.pdbx_description
1 polymer ?
#
loop_
_entity_poly.entity_id
_entity_poly.type
_entity_poly.pdbx_seq_one_letter_code
_entity_poly.pdbx_strand_id
1 'polypeptide(L)'
;MDRKNNMICAFHLLMLLCCVMLFIGAKREVFASSGFVTTLGRDKTKYTKYDITNDGKKDIIQLKKLGKEAGWYNYFKVYINEECALSIKENFYDTDVQYIQLSNGKAYLFIHLVGDDDVGPNDLYMYKKGKLKKVVDLIKPISGIMGYHSGAEIRSVKGNKVYVDMESISYGLAYMKYEAIYNYKAGKLVLQAKKHKILGYSAYPLNDIGIHTLTSTKAIQLYKSAQLKQKSIKLKTGTKLKVKMCYISDKKISFYVETLSGKKGWFRSPKDTTKMFKETMYAG
;
A
#
# COMPACT_ATOMS: atom_id res chain seq x y z
N MET A 1 44.72 -54.09 20.35
CA MET A 1 45.35 -52.95 19.66
C MET A 1 44.26 -51.94 19.26
N ASP A 2 43.26 -51.70 20.13
CA ASP A 2 41.91 -51.30 19.66
C ASP A 2 41.34 -50.01 20.25
N ARG A 3 41.96 -49.44 21.29
CA ARG A 3 41.47 -48.17 21.86
C ARG A 3 41.84 -46.94 21.02
N LYS A 4 43.03 -46.93 20.41
CA LYS A 4 43.49 -45.80 19.58
C LYS A 4 42.67 -45.66 18.29
N ASN A 5 42.37 -46.76 17.61
CA ASN A 5 41.61 -46.75 16.36
C ASN A 5 40.14 -46.35 16.59
N ASN A 6 39.51 -46.82 17.67
CA ASN A 6 38.13 -46.43 18.01
C ASN A 6 38.02 -44.94 18.39
N MET A 7 39.04 -44.39 19.06
CA MET A 7 39.06 -42.98 19.43
C MET A 7 39.26 -42.07 18.20
N ILE A 8 40.10 -42.50 17.25
CA ILE A 8 40.29 -41.80 15.97
C ILE A 8 39.01 -41.86 15.12
N CYS A 9 38.33 -43.01 15.02
CA CYS A 9 37.05 -43.12 14.31
C CYS A 9 35.95 -42.25 14.95
N ALA A 10 35.84 -42.22 16.29
CA ALA A 10 34.88 -41.37 16.98
C ALA A 10 35.15 -39.87 16.76
N PHE A 11 36.42 -39.47 16.69
CA PHE A 11 36.80 -38.08 16.40
C PHE A 11 36.45 -37.67 14.96
N HIS A 12 36.65 -38.56 13.99
CA HIS A 12 36.29 -38.31 12.59
C HIS A 12 34.77 -38.25 12.39
N LEU A 13 34.00 -39.10 13.08
CA LEU A 13 32.54 -39.09 13.03
C LEU A 13 31.95 -37.82 13.65
N LEU A 14 32.54 -37.33 14.76
CA LEU A 14 32.14 -36.08 15.41
C LEU A 14 32.47 -34.85 14.55
N MET A 15 33.64 -34.84 13.88
CA MET A 15 34.01 -33.77 12.94
C MET A 15 33.06 -33.72 11.74
N LEU A 16 32.67 -34.87 11.20
CA LEU A 16 31.72 -34.95 10.08
C LEU A 16 30.33 -34.41 10.48
N LEU A 17 29.86 -34.73 11.69
CA LEU A 17 28.61 -34.21 12.26
C LEU A 17 28.67 -32.69 12.51
N CYS A 18 29.80 -32.15 12.97
CA CYS A 18 30.00 -30.70 13.09
C CYS A 18 30.02 -30.00 11.72
N CYS A 19 30.63 -30.61 10.70
CA CYS A 19 30.62 -30.08 9.33
C CYS A 19 29.20 -30.08 8.73
N VAL A 20 28.39 -31.13 8.93
CA VAL A 20 27.00 -31.17 8.46
C VAL A 20 26.13 -30.12 9.17
N MET A 21 26.34 -29.87 10.47
CA MET A 21 25.62 -28.81 11.20
C MET A 21 26.00 -27.39 10.75
N LEU A 22 27.23 -27.17 10.28
CA LEU A 22 27.65 -25.89 9.71
C LEU A 22 26.99 -25.58 8.36
N PHE A 23 26.60 -26.60 7.58
CA PHE A 23 25.86 -26.42 6.33
C PHE A 23 24.34 -26.23 6.51
N ILE A 24 23.76 -26.71 7.61
CA ILE A 24 22.32 -26.51 7.90
C ILE A 24 22.04 -25.09 8.42
N GLY A 25 23.03 -24.44 9.05
CA GLY A 25 22.92 -23.08 9.59
C GLY A 25 23.28 -21.94 8.64
N ALA A 26 23.88 -22.24 7.48
CA ALA A 26 24.17 -21.23 6.47
C ALA A 26 22.85 -20.80 5.82
N LYS A 27 22.25 -19.73 6.36
CA LYS A 27 21.23 -18.97 5.63
C LYS A 27 21.83 -18.68 4.26
N ARG A 28 21.28 -19.30 3.20
CA ARG A 28 21.62 -18.92 1.83
C ARG A 28 21.50 -17.41 1.77
N GLU A 29 22.61 -16.73 1.56
CA GLU A 29 22.56 -15.35 1.10
C GLU A 29 21.96 -15.41 -0.30
N VAL A 30 20.64 -15.32 -0.34
CA VAL A 30 19.91 -15.02 -1.57
C VAL A 30 20.46 -13.66 -1.98
N PHE A 31 21.17 -13.61 -3.10
CA PHE A 31 21.56 -12.36 -3.76
C PHE A 31 20.38 -11.42 -3.66
N ALA A 32 20.54 -10.33 -2.90
CA ALA A 32 19.43 -9.47 -2.54
C ALA A 32 18.78 -8.95 -3.83
N SER A 33 17.65 -9.54 -4.20
CA SER A 33 16.80 -9.04 -5.28
C SER A 33 16.51 -7.57 -4.96
N SER A 34 16.49 -6.68 -5.95
CA SER A 34 16.17 -5.26 -5.72
C SER A 34 14.73 -5.03 -5.22
N GLY A 35 13.92 -6.09 -5.21
CA GLY A 35 12.48 -6.05 -5.03
C GLY A 35 11.80 -5.56 -6.31
N PHE A 36 10.59 -6.03 -6.57
CA PHE A 36 9.83 -5.65 -7.76
C PHE A 36 8.32 -5.79 -7.53
N VAL A 37 7.57 -5.17 -8.42
CA VAL A 37 6.12 -5.31 -8.54
C VAL A 37 5.79 -5.66 -10.00
N THR A 38 4.77 -6.48 -10.22
CA THR A 38 4.29 -6.82 -11.55
C THR A 38 2.78 -6.98 -11.53
N THR A 39 2.09 -6.26 -12.41
CA THR A 39 0.67 -6.43 -12.62
C THR A 39 0.39 -7.79 -13.25
N LEU A 40 -0.51 -8.54 -12.64
CA LEU A 40 -1.05 -9.78 -13.16
C LEU A 40 -2.21 -9.38 -14.08
N GLY A 41 -1.98 -9.48 -15.40
CA GLY A 41 -2.93 -9.04 -16.43
C GLY A 41 -4.38 -9.49 -16.20
N ARG A 42 -5.32 -8.58 -16.44
CA ARG A 42 -6.74 -8.74 -16.11
C ARG A 42 -7.43 -9.94 -16.79
N ASP A 43 -6.96 -10.29 -17.99
CA ASP A 43 -7.52 -11.39 -18.80
C ASP A 43 -6.77 -12.72 -18.60
N LYS A 44 -5.58 -12.68 -18.01
CA LYS A 44 -4.78 -13.88 -17.75
C LYS A 44 -5.11 -14.42 -16.37
N THR A 45 -5.52 -15.68 -16.33
CA THR A 45 -6.01 -16.31 -15.10
C THR A 45 -4.99 -17.22 -14.42
N LYS A 46 -3.85 -17.54 -15.06
CA LYS A 46 -2.84 -18.47 -14.51
C LYS A 46 -1.41 -17.94 -14.69
N TYR A 47 -0.60 -17.99 -13.63
CA TYR A 47 0.78 -17.48 -13.58
C TYR A 47 1.71 -18.51 -12.94
N THR A 48 2.90 -18.70 -13.50
CA THR A 48 3.82 -19.78 -13.10
C THR A 48 5.26 -19.30 -12.86
N LYS A 49 5.46 -17.97 -12.82
CA LYS A 49 6.80 -17.36 -12.77
C LYS A 49 7.24 -16.96 -11.36
N TYR A 50 6.36 -17.05 -10.36
CA TYR A 50 6.51 -16.38 -9.08
C TYR A 50 6.55 -17.37 -7.92
N ASP A 51 7.33 -17.08 -6.89
CA ASP A 51 7.40 -17.82 -5.64
C ASP A 51 6.59 -17.05 -4.57
N ILE A 52 5.28 -17.29 -4.51
CA ILE A 52 4.39 -16.61 -3.56
C ILE A 52 4.40 -17.31 -2.19
N THR A 53 4.73 -18.61 -2.16
CA THR A 53 4.85 -19.39 -0.92
C THR A 53 6.14 -19.07 -0.16
N ASN A 54 7.14 -18.48 -0.85
CA ASN A 54 8.49 -18.20 -0.38
C ASN A 54 9.26 -19.46 0.04
N ASP A 55 9.05 -20.58 -0.67
CA ASP A 55 9.73 -21.85 -0.43
C ASP A 55 10.94 -22.07 -1.37
N GLY A 56 11.22 -21.11 -2.25
CA GLY A 56 12.28 -21.15 -3.24
C GLY A 56 11.88 -21.78 -4.57
N LYS A 57 10.62 -22.20 -4.74
CA LYS A 57 10.09 -22.79 -5.97
C LYS A 57 9.05 -21.87 -6.61
N LYS A 58 8.92 -21.98 -7.93
CA LYS A 58 7.88 -21.24 -8.65
C LYS A 58 6.54 -21.92 -8.41
N ASP A 59 5.54 -21.11 -8.05
CA ASP A 59 4.18 -21.52 -7.79
C ASP A 59 3.28 -21.28 -9.01
N ILE A 60 2.17 -22.01 -9.05
CA ILE A 60 1.03 -21.74 -9.91
C ILE A 60 0.06 -20.84 -9.14
N ILE A 61 -0.05 -19.57 -9.54
CA ILE A 61 -1.08 -18.64 -9.06
C ILE A 61 -2.22 -18.65 -10.08
N GLN A 62 -3.42 -19.04 -9.67
CA GLN A 62 -4.62 -18.97 -10.50
C GLN A 62 -5.66 -18.02 -9.90
N LEU A 63 -6.11 -17.04 -10.70
CA LEU A 63 -7.11 -16.04 -10.34
C LEU A 63 -8.44 -16.41 -10.99
N LYS A 64 -9.54 -16.42 -10.22
CA LYS A 64 -10.88 -16.73 -10.75
C LYS A 64 -11.90 -15.71 -10.24
N LYS A 65 -12.64 -15.12 -11.18
CA LYS A 65 -13.86 -14.34 -10.94
C LYS A 65 -15.06 -15.27 -11.14
N LEU A 66 -15.99 -15.32 -10.19
CA LEU A 66 -17.12 -16.27 -10.20
C LEU A 66 -18.45 -15.56 -9.92
N GLY A 67 -19.54 -16.26 -10.28
CA GLY A 67 -20.93 -15.78 -10.13
C GLY A 67 -21.19 -14.55 -10.97
N LYS A 68 -20.88 -14.66 -12.27
CA LYS A 68 -21.05 -13.56 -13.21
C LYS A 68 -22.53 -13.31 -13.46
N GLU A 69 -22.99 -12.08 -13.22
CA GLU A 69 -24.35 -11.63 -13.48
C GLU A 69 -24.32 -10.17 -13.94
N ALA A 70 -24.95 -9.85 -15.08
CA ALA A 70 -25.02 -8.49 -15.62
C ALA A 70 -23.67 -7.74 -15.71
N GLY A 71 -22.55 -8.45 -15.94
CA GLY A 71 -21.20 -7.85 -16.02
C GLY A 71 -20.46 -7.77 -14.68
N TRP A 72 -21.13 -8.10 -13.58
CA TRP A 72 -20.59 -8.16 -12.23
C TRP A 72 -20.22 -9.58 -11.84
N TYR A 73 -19.40 -9.71 -10.81
CA TYR A 73 -19.00 -10.95 -10.15
C TYR A 73 -19.22 -10.79 -8.65
N ASN A 74 -19.48 -11.89 -7.95
CA ASN A 74 -19.74 -11.89 -6.50
C ASN A 74 -18.71 -12.67 -5.68
N TYR A 75 -17.76 -13.35 -6.34
CA TYR A 75 -16.61 -13.97 -5.70
C TYR A 75 -15.32 -13.81 -6.50
N PHE A 76 -14.24 -13.50 -5.78
CA PHE A 76 -12.87 -13.62 -6.28
C PHE A 76 -12.13 -14.71 -5.52
N LYS A 77 -11.55 -15.67 -6.24
CA LYS A 77 -10.76 -16.75 -5.66
C LYS A 77 -9.33 -16.75 -6.19
N VAL A 78 -8.38 -17.02 -5.29
CA VAL A 78 -6.98 -17.24 -5.63
C VAL A 78 -6.61 -18.66 -5.23
N TYR A 79 -6.11 -19.42 -6.20
CA TYR A 79 -5.57 -20.75 -5.99
C TYR A 79 -4.05 -20.70 -6.10
N ILE A 80 -3.37 -21.36 -5.17
CA ILE A 80 -1.92 -21.54 -5.17
C ILE A 80 -1.66 -23.04 -5.28
N ASN A 81 -0.99 -23.46 -6.35
CA ASN A 81 -0.72 -24.88 -6.64
C ASN A 81 -2.01 -25.73 -6.55
N GLU A 82 -3.06 -25.28 -7.24
CA GLU A 82 -4.38 -25.93 -7.33
C GLU A 82 -5.22 -25.90 -6.05
N GLU A 83 -4.66 -25.52 -4.90
CA GLU A 83 -5.39 -25.34 -3.66
C GLU A 83 -5.99 -23.94 -3.55
N CYS A 84 -7.26 -23.85 -3.14
CA CYS A 84 -7.90 -22.56 -2.88
C CYS A 84 -7.27 -21.88 -1.64
N ALA A 85 -6.45 -20.85 -1.88
CA ALA A 85 -5.71 -20.13 -0.85
C ALA A 85 -6.45 -18.89 -0.33
N LEU A 86 -7.32 -18.30 -1.15
CA LEU A 86 -8.15 -17.14 -0.83
C LEU A 86 -9.52 -17.22 -1.50
N SER A 87 -10.55 -16.79 -0.79
CA SER A 87 -11.89 -16.55 -1.33
C SER A 87 -12.43 -15.26 -0.73
N ILE A 88 -12.73 -14.28 -1.56
CA ILE A 88 -13.34 -13.02 -1.19
C ILE A 88 -14.76 -13.02 -1.77
N LYS A 89 -15.76 -12.73 -0.93
CA LYS A 89 -17.15 -12.54 -1.34
C LYS A 89 -17.42 -11.04 -1.34
N GLU A 90 -17.56 -10.46 -2.53
CA GLU A 90 -17.77 -9.03 -2.76
C GLU A 90 -18.34 -8.84 -4.15
N ASN A 91 -19.14 -7.79 -4.37
CA ASN A 91 -19.60 -7.42 -5.71
C ASN A 91 -18.56 -6.54 -6.41
N PHE A 92 -18.12 -6.94 -7.60
CA PHE A 92 -17.14 -6.20 -8.40
C PHE A 92 -17.31 -6.48 -9.89
N TYR A 93 -16.95 -5.55 -10.77
CA TYR A 93 -16.97 -5.76 -12.22
C TYR A 93 -15.57 -6.01 -12.79
N ASP A 94 -14.51 -5.56 -12.12
CA ASP A 94 -13.13 -5.78 -12.54
C ASP A 94 -12.17 -6.04 -11.35
N THR A 95 -10.93 -6.40 -11.67
CA THR A 95 -9.89 -6.69 -10.68
C THR A 95 -8.57 -6.10 -11.13
N ASP A 96 -7.84 -5.47 -10.21
CA ASP A 96 -6.42 -5.21 -10.35
C ASP A 96 -5.64 -6.05 -9.34
N VAL A 97 -4.68 -6.82 -9.83
CA VAL A 97 -3.90 -7.74 -9.00
C VAL A 97 -2.43 -7.55 -9.32
N GLN A 98 -1.62 -7.30 -8.31
CA GLN A 98 -0.19 -7.11 -8.49
C GLN A 98 0.58 -8.08 -7.60
N TYR A 99 1.55 -8.78 -8.19
CA TYR A 99 2.53 -9.55 -7.46
C TYR A 99 3.66 -8.63 -6.99
N ILE A 100 4.03 -8.75 -5.72
CA ILE A 100 5.07 -7.95 -5.09
C ILE A 100 6.11 -8.90 -4.51
N GLN A 101 7.38 -8.66 -4.77
CA GLN A 101 8.49 -9.31 -4.06
C GLN A 101 9.42 -8.25 -3.47
N LEU A 102 9.69 -8.37 -2.18
CA LEU A 102 10.66 -7.53 -1.47
C LEU A 102 12.09 -8.07 -1.63
N SER A 103 13.09 -7.23 -1.32
CA SER A 103 14.49 -7.64 -1.43
C SER A 103 14.91 -8.76 -0.46
N ASN A 104 14.22 -8.90 0.67
CA ASN A 104 14.39 -10.03 1.58
C ASN A 104 13.67 -11.30 1.12
N GLY A 105 13.20 -11.34 -0.12
CA GLY A 105 12.53 -12.48 -0.74
C GLY A 105 11.02 -12.54 -0.45
N LYS A 106 10.50 -11.79 0.54
CA LYS A 106 9.08 -11.90 0.93
C LYS A 106 8.15 -11.42 -0.18
N ALA A 107 7.21 -12.29 -0.53
CA ALA A 107 6.20 -12.05 -1.55
C ALA A 107 4.80 -11.71 -1.00
N TYR A 108 4.06 -10.90 -1.76
CA TYR A 108 2.70 -10.49 -1.46
C TYR A 108 1.86 -10.42 -2.74
N LEU A 109 0.55 -10.52 -2.58
CA LEU A 109 -0.42 -10.15 -3.61
C LEU A 109 -1.16 -8.90 -3.14
N PHE A 110 -1.10 -7.84 -3.93
CA PHE A 110 -2.09 -6.77 -3.87
C PHE A 110 -3.31 -7.19 -4.68
N ILE A 111 -4.49 -7.00 -4.12
CA ILE A 111 -5.76 -7.29 -4.77
C ILE A 111 -6.66 -6.07 -4.56
N HIS A 112 -7.06 -5.45 -5.67
CA HIS A 112 -8.18 -4.53 -5.79
C HIS A 112 -9.34 -5.26 -6.47
N LEU A 113 -10.49 -5.34 -5.80
CA LEU A 113 -11.75 -5.72 -6.45
C LEU A 113 -12.52 -4.44 -6.75
N VAL A 114 -12.71 -4.14 -8.04
CA VAL A 114 -13.25 -2.87 -8.51
C VAL A 114 -14.77 -2.94 -8.54
N GLY A 115 -15.42 -2.27 -7.59
CA GLY A 115 -16.86 -2.05 -7.57
C GLY A 115 -17.24 -0.69 -8.14
N ASP A 116 -18.48 -0.26 -7.90
CA ASP A 116 -18.99 1.03 -8.37
C ASP A 116 -18.11 2.18 -7.86
N ASP A 117 -17.90 3.17 -8.72
CA ASP A 117 -17.05 4.34 -8.47
C ASP A 117 -15.61 3.98 -8.03
N ASP A 118 -15.11 2.84 -8.53
CA ASP A 118 -13.79 2.28 -8.20
C ASP A 118 -13.64 1.96 -6.70
N VAL A 119 -14.76 1.73 -6.00
CA VAL A 119 -14.79 1.36 -4.58
C VAL A 119 -14.73 -0.15 -4.44
N GLY A 120 -13.81 -0.62 -3.61
CA GLY A 120 -13.84 -1.99 -3.13
C GLY A 120 -12.61 -2.36 -2.30
N PRO A 121 -12.48 -3.64 -1.94
CA PRO A 121 -11.31 -4.16 -1.22
C PRO A 121 -10.01 -3.80 -1.93
N ASN A 122 -9.10 -3.13 -1.24
CA ASN A 122 -7.74 -2.77 -1.69
C ASN A 122 -6.75 -3.25 -0.63
N ASP A 123 -6.27 -4.47 -0.77
CA ASP A 123 -5.60 -5.19 0.31
C ASP A 123 -4.30 -5.86 -0.14
N LEU A 124 -3.34 -5.98 0.80
CA LEU A 124 -2.16 -6.82 0.63
C LEU A 124 -2.35 -8.15 1.37
N TYR A 125 -2.05 -9.24 0.68
CA TYR A 125 -2.11 -10.60 1.18
C TYR A 125 -0.73 -11.25 1.16
N MET A 126 -0.42 -12.06 2.18
CA MET A 126 0.78 -12.88 2.24
C MET A 126 0.42 -14.35 2.45
N TYR A 127 1.08 -15.25 1.73
CA TYR A 127 0.86 -16.68 1.88
C TYR A 127 1.44 -17.18 3.21
N LYS A 128 0.61 -17.87 4.00
CA LYS A 128 0.93 -18.43 5.31
C LYS A 128 0.10 -19.69 5.53
N LYS A 129 0.79 -20.83 5.71
CA LYS A 129 0.19 -22.11 6.09
C LYS A 129 -1.01 -22.50 5.20
N GLY A 130 -0.80 -22.61 3.89
CA GLY A 130 -1.86 -23.03 2.97
C GLY A 130 -2.82 -21.92 2.52
N LYS A 131 -2.73 -20.69 3.06
CA LYS A 131 -3.70 -19.62 2.81
C LYS A 131 -3.04 -18.28 2.57
N LEU A 132 -3.64 -17.45 1.73
CA LEU A 132 -3.31 -16.04 1.63
C LEU A 132 -4.04 -15.30 2.76
N LYS A 133 -3.27 -14.66 3.64
CA LYS A 133 -3.81 -13.89 4.77
C LYS A 133 -3.68 -12.41 4.48
N LYS A 134 -4.77 -11.66 4.66
CA LYS A 134 -4.74 -10.19 4.63
C LYS A 134 -3.76 -9.69 5.69
N VAL A 135 -2.78 -8.89 5.27
CA VAL A 135 -1.75 -8.32 6.14
C VAL A 135 -1.81 -6.80 6.22
N VAL A 136 -2.37 -6.15 5.20
CA VAL A 136 -2.63 -4.70 5.19
C VAL A 136 -3.96 -4.47 4.49
N ASP A 137 -4.79 -3.65 5.11
CA ASP A 137 -5.97 -3.04 4.51
C ASP A 137 -5.62 -1.58 4.21
N LEU A 138 -5.52 -1.22 2.93
CA LEU A 138 -4.97 0.07 2.51
C LEU A 138 -5.98 1.21 2.72
N ILE A 139 -7.28 0.92 2.73
CA ILE A 139 -8.34 1.93 2.84
C ILE A 139 -8.73 2.20 4.28
N LYS A 140 -8.61 1.20 5.17
CA LYS A 140 -8.95 1.35 6.60
C LYS A 140 -8.39 2.62 7.26
N PRO A 141 -7.14 3.07 7.02
CA PRO A 141 -6.63 4.30 7.64
C PRO A 141 -7.37 5.59 7.27
N ILE A 142 -8.09 5.60 6.14
CA ILE A 142 -8.83 6.76 5.62
C ILE A 142 -10.35 6.60 5.66
N SER A 143 -10.83 5.40 5.94
CA SER A 143 -12.25 5.08 6.05
C SER A 143 -12.96 6.02 7.03
N GLY A 144 -14.01 6.70 6.56
CA GLY A 144 -14.82 7.63 7.34
C GLY A 144 -14.19 9.00 7.65
N ILE A 145 -12.96 9.28 7.19
CA ILE A 145 -12.28 10.56 7.48
C ILE A 145 -11.78 11.32 6.26
N MET A 146 -11.47 10.65 5.14
CA MET A 146 -10.98 11.30 3.91
C MET A 146 -12.14 11.80 3.05
N GLY A 147 -13.18 11.00 2.91
CA GLY A 147 -14.33 11.25 2.05
C GLY A 147 -14.77 9.93 1.42
N TYR A 148 -14.87 9.90 0.10
CA TYR A 148 -15.43 8.77 -0.65
C TYR A 148 -14.54 8.37 -1.85
N HIS A 149 -14.94 7.33 -2.59
CA HIS A 149 -14.25 6.75 -3.75
C HIS A 149 -12.74 6.57 -3.53
N SER A 150 -12.38 5.72 -2.57
CA SER A 150 -10.99 5.51 -2.17
C SER A 150 -10.40 4.28 -2.85
N GLY A 151 -9.22 4.45 -3.45
CA GLY A 151 -8.47 3.40 -4.11
C GLY A 151 -6.99 3.42 -3.76
N ALA A 152 -6.27 2.38 -4.18
CA ALA A 152 -4.83 2.29 -4.05
C ALA A 152 -4.20 1.55 -5.23
N GLU A 153 -2.97 1.89 -5.56
CA GLU A 153 -2.15 1.17 -6.53
C GLU A 153 -0.73 0.99 -6.00
N ILE A 154 -0.13 -0.18 -6.21
CA ILE A 154 1.25 -0.42 -5.85
C ILE A 154 2.16 0.11 -6.95
N ARG A 155 2.61 1.35 -6.77
CA ARG A 155 3.47 2.03 -7.73
C ARG A 155 4.84 1.35 -7.90
N SER A 156 5.49 1.00 -6.80
CA SER A 156 6.85 0.44 -6.85
C SER A 156 7.29 -0.25 -5.55
N VAL A 157 8.33 -1.08 -5.67
CA VAL A 157 9.05 -1.67 -4.54
C VAL A 157 10.50 -1.23 -4.63
N LYS A 158 11.08 -0.82 -3.50
CA LYS A 158 12.51 -0.50 -3.41
C LYS A 158 13.07 -1.16 -2.15
N GLY A 159 13.87 -2.22 -2.34
CA GLY A 159 14.33 -3.02 -1.22
C GLY A 159 13.18 -3.69 -0.48
N ASN A 160 13.05 -3.39 0.81
CA ASN A 160 11.99 -3.90 1.68
C ASN A 160 10.85 -2.89 1.92
N LYS A 161 10.68 -1.93 1.00
CA LYS A 161 9.66 -0.89 1.06
C LYS A 161 8.70 -1.00 -0.11
N VAL A 162 7.41 -0.89 0.19
CA VAL A 162 6.32 -0.83 -0.80
C VAL A 162 5.82 0.61 -0.85
N TYR A 163 5.84 1.20 -2.04
CA TYR A 163 5.32 2.54 -2.31
C TYR A 163 3.96 2.39 -2.96
N VAL A 164 2.95 2.99 -2.32
CA VAL A 164 1.55 2.89 -2.69
C VAL A 164 1.06 4.29 -3.03
N ASP A 165 0.47 4.44 -4.20
CA ASP A 165 -0.27 5.63 -4.57
C ASP A 165 -1.70 5.43 -4.07
N MET A 166 -2.10 6.28 -3.15
CA MET A 166 -3.44 6.28 -2.56
C MET A 166 -4.24 7.38 -3.20
N GLU A 167 -5.51 7.12 -3.48
CA GLU A 167 -6.43 8.10 -4.06
C GLU A 167 -7.78 8.11 -3.36
N SER A 168 -8.41 9.28 -3.30
CA SER A 168 -9.75 9.45 -2.74
C SER A 168 -10.31 10.83 -3.10
N ILE A 169 -11.64 10.93 -3.16
CA ILE A 169 -12.31 12.22 -3.08
C ILE A 169 -12.27 12.72 -1.64
N SER A 170 -11.38 13.69 -1.40
CA SER A 170 -11.18 14.35 -0.13
C SER A 170 -12.15 15.49 0.09
N TYR A 171 -12.77 15.54 1.27
CA TYR A 171 -13.65 16.64 1.71
C TYR A 171 -13.06 18.05 1.58
N GLY A 172 -11.73 18.20 1.52
CA GLY A 172 -11.08 19.50 1.41
C GLY A 172 -10.44 19.80 0.05
N LEU A 173 -10.20 18.79 -0.77
CA LEU A 173 -9.38 18.91 -1.99
C LEU A 173 -10.01 18.25 -3.22
N ALA A 174 -11.26 17.81 -3.14
CA ALA A 174 -11.84 16.92 -4.16
C ALA A 174 -10.93 15.70 -4.40
N TYR A 175 -10.84 15.20 -5.64
CA TYR A 175 -9.99 14.05 -5.93
C TYR A 175 -8.53 14.37 -5.62
N MET A 176 -7.90 13.59 -4.75
CA MET A 176 -6.50 13.76 -4.36
C MET A 176 -5.73 12.45 -4.40
N LYS A 177 -4.45 12.54 -4.79
CA LYS A 177 -3.48 11.45 -4.73
C LYS A 177 -2.39 11.74 -3.70
N TYR A 178 -2.02 10.74 -2.91
CA TYR A 178 -0.92 10.84 -1.96
C TYR A 178 -0.15 9.53 -1.83
N GLU A 179 1.10 9.63 -1.38
CA GLU A 179 1.98 8.47 -1.24
C GLU A 179 1.90 7.87 0.17
N ALA A 180 1.62 6.58 0.26
CA ALA A 180 1.82 5.77 1.45
C ALA A 180 3.03 4.85 1.25
N ILE A 181 3.90 4.77 2.27
CA ILE A 181 5.08 3.88 2.24
C ILE A 181 4.94 2.86 3.35
N TYR A 182 4.98 1.58 2.99
CA TYR A 182 5.02 0.47 3.94
C TYR A 182 6.42 -0.12 4.01
N ASN A 183 6.95 -0.28 5.21
CA ASN A 183 8.24 -0.92 5.46
C ASN A 183 8.02 -2.32 6.01
N TYR A 184 8.80 -3.29 5.53
CA TYR A 184 8.88 -4.57 6.20
C TYR A 184 9.72 -4.47 7.48
N LYS A 185 9.11 -4.82 8.62
CA LYS A 185 9.75 -4.85 9.94
C LYS A 185 9.22 -6.05 10.72
N ALA A 186 10.13 -6.87 11.25
CA ALA A 186 9.82 -7.99 12.14
C ALA A 186 8.65 -8.88 11.63
N GLY A 187 8.68 -9.29 10.36
CA GLY A 187 7.66 -10.19 9.82
C GLY A 187 6.40 -9.52 9.26
N LYS A 188 6.30 -8.19 9.30
CA LYS A 188 5.08 -7.44 8.95
C LYS A 188 5.39 -6.23 8.06
N LEU A 189 4.45 -5.87 7.20
CA LEU A 189 4.43 -4.56 6.55
C LEU A 189 3.78 -3.54 7.50
N VAL A 190 4.46 -2.42 7.74
CA VAL A 190 4.03 -1.37 8.67
C VAL A 190 4.12 -0.03 7.96
N LEU A 191 3.08 0.79 8.09
CA LEU A 191 3.06 2.15 7.55
C LEU A 191 4.23 2.95 8.14
N GLN A 192 5.04 3.56 7.27
CA GLN A 192 6.26 4.27 7.66
C GLN A 192 5.99 5.48 8.55
N ALA A 193 4.99 6.27 8.17
CA ALA A 193 4.65 7.52 8.84
C ALA A 193 3.18 7.88 8.56
N LYS A 194 2.62 8.67 9.47
CA LYS A 194 1.30 9.31 9.31
C LYS A 194 1.34 10.55 8.41
N LYS A 195 2.53 11.05 8.09
CA LYS A 195 2.73 12.17 7.16
C LYS A 195 2.98 11.60 5.78
N HIS A 196 2.24 12.08 4.81
CA HIS A 196 2.28 11.62 3.43
C HIS A 196 2.54 12.78 2.50
N LYS A 197 3.35 12.54 1.46
CA LYS A 197 3.51 13.46 0.36
C LYS A 197 2.24 13.43 -0.49
N ILE A 198 1.68 14.59 -0.80
CA ILE A 198 0.61 14.68 -1.81
C ILE A 198 1.27 14.67 -3.18
N LEU A 199 0.75 13.83 -4.07
CA LEU A 199 1.21 13.69 -5.44
C LEU A 199 0.45 14.66 -6.36
N GLY A 200 -0.83 14.88 -6.09
CA GLY A 200 -1.65 15.87 -6.77
C GLY A 200 -3.08 15.91 -6.24
N TYR A 201 -3.85 16.88 -6.73
CA TYR A 201 -5.29 16.98 -6.55
C TYR A 201 -5.91 17.61 -7.79
N SER A 202 -7.19 17.33 -8.02
CA SER A 202 -7.92 17.93 -9.12
C SER A 202 -8.10 19.44 -8.89
N ALA A 203 -7.93 20.21 -9.96
CA ALA A 203 -8.15 21.64 -9.97
C ALA A 203 -8.88 22.06 -11.25
N TYR A 204 -10.05 22.66 -11.13
CA TYR A 204 -10.80 23.23 -12.26
C TYR A 204 -10.32 24.65 -12.56
N PRO A 205 -10.21 25.06 -13.85
CA PRO A 205 -10.55 24.32 -15.08
C PRO A 205 -9.38 23.53 -15.69
N LEU A 206 -8.30 23.30 -14.96
CA LEU A 206 -7.09 22.67 -15.51
C LEU A 206 -7.32 21.20 -15.94
N ASN A 207 -8.28 20.51 -15.29
CA ASN A 207 -8.69 19.14 -15.61
C ASN A 207 -7.52 18.12 -15.60
N ASP A 208 -6.47 18.38 -14.82
CA ASP A 208 -5.35 17.49 -14.56
C ASP A 208 -5.16 17.23 -13.06
N ILE A 209 -4.27 16.29 -12.73
CA ILE A 209 -3.90 15.94 -11.36
C ILE A 209 -2.47 16.38 -11.10
N GLY A 210 -2.30 17.35 -10.21
CA GLY A 210 -1.00 17.90 -9.86
C GLY A 210 -1.03 18.81 -8.64
N ILE A 211 0.11 19.44 -8.34
CA ILE A 211 0.20 20.41 -7.24
C ILE A 211 -0.06 21.82 -7.77
N HIS A 212 -1.33 22.20 -7.78
CA HIS A 212 -1.78 23.48 -8.30
C HIS A 212 -1.88 24.56 -7.22
N THR A 213 -1.78 25.82 -7.64
CA THR A 213 -2.10 26.95 -6.77
C THR A 213 -3.62 27.03 -6.61
N LEU A 214 -4.07 26.98 -5.36
CA LEU A 214 -5.47 27.09 -4.96
C LEU A 214 -5.75 28.44 -4.30
N THR A 215 -6.97 28.95 -4.47
CA THR A 215 -7.43 30.20 -3.89
C THR A 215 -8.44 29.92 -2.77
N SER A 216 -8.08 30.22 -1.53
CA SER A 216 -8.97 30.03 -0.37
C SER A 216 -10.25 30.85 -0.49
N THR A 217 -11.41 30.22 -0.26
CA THR A 217 -12.73 30.88 -0.25
C THR A 217 -13.12 31.43 1.13
N LYS A 218 -12.40 31.00 2.17
CA LYS A 218 -12.59 31.38 3.57
C LYS A 218 -11.23 31.63 4.22
N ALA A 219 -11.23 32.33 5.36
CA ALA A 219 -10.01 32.47 6.16
C ALA A 219 -9.56 31.11 6.73
N ILE A 220 -8.26 30.82 6.70
CA ILE A 220 -7.70 29.53 7.13
C ILE A 220 -6.79 29.73 8.33
N GLN A 221 -7.06 29.05 9.44
CA GLN A 221 -6.14 29.01 10.58
C GLN A 221 -5.05 27.97 10.33
N LEU A 222 -3.80 28.42 10.27
CA LEU A 222 -2.63 27.54 10.24
C LEU A 222 -2.14 27.20 11.65
N TYR A 223 -1.51 26.04 11.76
CA TYR A 223 -0.94 25.47 12.97
C TYR A 223 0.52 25.11 12.73
N LYS A 224 1.33 25.13 13.81
CA LYS A 224 2.76 24.80 13.75
C LYS A 224 3.01 23.31 13.43
N SER A 225 2.05 22.44 13.74
CA SER A 225 2.15 20.99 13.57
C SER A 225 0.85 20.36 13.10
N ALA A 226 0.96 19.18 12.49
CA ALA A 226 -0.16 18.37 12.01
C ALA A 226 -1.14 17.95 13.13
N GLN A 227 -0.70 17.99 14.39
CA GLN A 227 -1.55 17.69 15.52
C GLN A 227 -2.54 18.82 15.84
N LEU A 228 -2.34 20.02 15.25
CA LEU A 228 -3.22 21.18 15.38
C LEU A 228 -3.37 21.71 16.82
N LYS A 229 -2.32 21.59 17.63
CA LYS A 229 -2.33 22.05 19.04
C LYS A 229 -2.02 23.53 19.19
N GLN A 230 -1.04 24.03 18.43
CA GLN A 230 -0.56 25.40 18.52
C GLN A 230 -0.86 26.16 17.23
N LYS A 231 -1.66 27.21 17.33
CA LYS A 231 -1.93 28.13 16.22
C LYS A 231 -0.63 28.82 15.80
N SER A 232 -0.52 29.10 14.51
CA SER A 232 0.57 29.87 13.91
C SER A 232 0.03 31.18 13.38
N ILE A 233 -0.45 31.20 12.13
CA ILE A 233 -0.96 32.39 11.45
C ILE A 233 -2.35 32.11 10.88
N LYS A 234 -3.19 33.15 10.81
CA LYS A 234 -4.48 33.10 10.11
C LYS A 234 -4.30 33.71 8.71
N LEU A 235 -4.59 32.92 7.68
CA LEU A 235 -4.64 33.37 6.30
C LEU A 235 -5.98 34.07 6.03
N LYS A 236 -5.95 35.17 5.27
CA LYS A 236 -7.16 35.87 4.84
C LYS A 236 -7.84 35.11 3.70
N THR A 237 -9.15 35.29 3.53
CA THR A 237 -9.86 34.84 2.32
C THR A 237 -9.17 35.35 1.06
N GLY A 238 -9.17 34.56 -0.02
CA GLY A 238 -8.50 34.88 -1.27
C GLY A 238 -6.98 34.62 -1.26
N THR A 239 -6.42 34.13 -0.15
CA THR A 239 -5.00 33.72 -0.12
C THR A 239 -4.76 32.58 -1.09
N LYS A 240 -3.75 32.74 -1.96
CA LYS A 240 -3.24 31.72 -2.88
C LYS A 240 -2.20 30.83 -2.20
N LEU A 241 -2.35 29.50 -2.32
CA LEU A 241 -1.50 28.52 -1.66
C LEU A 241 -1.40 27.21 -2.45
N LYS A 242 -0.42 26.37 -2.11
CA LYS A 242 -0.30 24.98 -2.58
C LYS A 242 -0.40 24.04 -1.39
N VAL A 243 -1.02 22.88 -1.57
CA VAL A 243 -1.04 21.81 -0.56
C VAL A 243 0.00 20.76 -0.92
N LYS A 244 0.94 20.47 -0.03
CA LYS A 244 2.11 19.62 -0.37
C LYS A 244 2.14 18.29 0.39
N MET A 245 1.50 18.22 1.56
CA MET A 245 1.47 17.01 2.37
C MET A 245 0.13 16.89 3.07
N CYS A 246 -0.26 15.66 3.40
CA CYS A 246 -1.30 15.38 4.35
C CYS A 246 -0.73 14.64 5.57
N TYR A 247 -1.43 14.75 6.69
CA TYR A 247 -1.22 13.93 7.86
C TYR A 247 -2.51 13.21 8.15
N ILE A 248 -2.45 11.89 8.19
CA ILE A 248 -3.60 11.00 8.35
C ILE A 248 -3.43 10.25 9.67
N SER A 249 -4.47 10.31 10.49
CA SER A 249 -4.57 9.54 11.72
C SER A 249 -6.01 9.13 11.91
N ASP A 250 -6.24 8.11 12.72
CA ASP A 250 -7.52 7.43 12.95
C ASP A 250 -8.72 8.35 13.30
N LYS A 251 -8.48 9.64 13.59
CA LYS A 251 -9.52 10.63 13.94
C LYS A 251 -9.52 11.90 13.10
N LYS A 252 -8.48 12.15 12.29
CA LYS A 252 -8.33 13.44 11.60
C LYS A 252 -7.35 13.40 10.45
N ILE A 253 -7.62 14.31 9.52
CA ILE A 253 -6.72 14.71 8.44
C ILE A 253 -6.34 16.18 8.62
N SER A 254 -5.08 16.48 8.38
CA SER A 254 -4.60 17.86 8.26
C SER A 254 -3.68 17.98 7.07
N PHE A 255 -3.70 19.16 6.45
CA PHE A 255 -2.97 19.45 5.25
C PHE A 255 -1.89 20.48 5.53
N TYR A 256 -0.69 20.25 5.00
CA TYR A 256 0.38 21.24 5.04
C TYR A 256 0.34 22.09 3.78
N VAL A 257 0.33 23.41 3.99
CA VAL A 257 0.24 24.41 2.92
C VAL A 257 1.40 25.38 2.94
N GLU A 258 1.62 25.96 1.77
CA GLU A 258 2.58 27.03 1.54
C GLU A 258 1.94 28.08 0.63
N THR A 259 1.93 29.34 1.09
CA THR A 259 1.44 30.47 0.30
C THR A 259 2.49 30.95 -0.69
N LEU A 260 2.08 31.71 -1.71
CA LEU A 260 3.03 32.35 -2.63
C LEU A 260 3.96 33.36 -1.93
N SER A 261 3.53 33.90 -0.78
CA SER A 261 4.32 34.80 0.08
C SER A 261 5.20 34.06 1.10
N GLY A 262 5.36 32.74 0.99
CA GLY A 262 6.24 31.94 1.85
C GLY A 262 5.68 31.58 3.23
N LYS A 263 4.45 31.96 3.55
CA LYS A 263 3.79 31.53 4.80
C LYS A 263 3.44 30.06 4.71
N LYS A 264 3.74 29.30 5.77
CA LYS A 264 3.57 27.84 5.81
C LYS A 264 2.98 27.35 7.12
N GLY A 265 2.29 26.21 7.06
CA GLY A 265 1.74 25.57 8.25
C GLY A 265 0.70 24.51 7.91
N TRP A 266 0.12 23.93 8.96
CA TRP A 266 -0.89 22.88 8.86
C TRP A 266 -2.28 23.46 9.03
N PHE A 267 -3.27 23.01 8.27
CA PHE A 267 -4.68 23.32 8.52
C PHE A 267 -5.51 22.03 8.61
N ARG A 268 -6.65 22.10 9.27
CA ARG A 268 -7.55 20.96 9.45
C ARG A 268 -8.31 20.70 8.15
N SER A 269 -8.35 19.45 7.68
CA SER A 269 -9.30 19.07 6.63
C SER A 269 -10.73 19.30 7.12
N PRO A 270 -11.64 19.83 6.29
CA PRO A 270 -13.07 19.77 6.60
C PRO A 270 -13.54 18.31 6.74
N LYS A 271 -14.73 18.14 7.34
CA LYS A 271 -15.38 16.84 7.58
C LYS A 271 -16.51 16.54 6.59
N ASP A 272 -16.77 17.46 5.69
CA ASP A 272 -17.82 17.44 4.69
C ASP A 272 -17.28 18.11 3.41
N THR A 273 -18.00 17.97 2.31
CA THR A 273 -17.68 18.60 1.02
C THR A 273 -17.88 20.12 1.10
N THR A 274 -16.98 20.81 1.79
CA THR A 274 -16.93 22.26 1.84
C THR A 274 -16.05 22.76 0.69
N LYS A 275 -16.54 23.76 -0.05
CA LYS A 275 -15.74 24.48 -1.07
C LYS A 275 -14.69 25.36 -0.40
N MET A 276 -13.61 24.76 0.11
CA MET A 276 -12.47 25.44 0.77
C MET A 276 -11.63 26.26 -0.20
N PHE A 277 -11.61 25.85 -1.47
CA PHE A 277 -10.84 26.47 -2.53
C PHE A 277 -11.73 26.72 -3.75
N LYS A 278 -11.42 27.75 -4.54
CA LYS A 278 -12.23 28.08 -5.73
C LYS A 278 -12.16 26.99 -6.79
N GLU A 279 -11.00 26.36 -6.91
CA GLU A 279 -10.61 25.42 -7.95
C GLU A 279 -10.99 23.97 -7.62
N THR A 280 -11.46 23.68 -6.40
CA THR A 280 -11.94 22.33 -6.04
C THR A 280 -13.35 22.09 -6.57
N MET A 281 -13.53 21.02 -7.33
CA MET A 281 -14.82 20.51 -7.80
C MET A 281 -14.97 19.04 -7.46
N TYR A 282 -16.06 18.70 -6.81
CA TYR A 282 -16.40 17.33 -6.46
C TYR A 282 -17.11 16.67 -7.64
N ALA A 283 -16.65 15.48 -8.02
CA ALA A 283 -17.49 14.59 -8.80
C ALA A 283 -18.70 14.21 -7.95
N GLY A 284 -19.89 14.32 -8.54
CA GLY A 284 -21.15 13.87 -7.97
C GLY A 284 -21.44 12.43 -8.35
#